data_AF-A0A2G2E9E4-F1
#
_entry.id   AF-A0A2G2E9E4-F1
#
_cell.length_a   1.000
_cell.length_b   1.000
_cell.length_c   1.000
_cell.angle_alpha   90.00
_cell.angle_beta   90.00
_cell.angle_gamma   90.00
#
_symmetry.space_group_name_H-M   'P 1'
#
loop_
_entity.id
_entity.type
_entity.pdbx_description
1 polymer ?
#
loop_
_entity_poly.entity_id
_entity_poly.type
_entity_poly.pdbx_seq_one_letter_code
_entity_poly.pdbx_strand_id
1 'polypeptide(L)'
;NDLRGNVPTRIDKLRQGNYDAIILAKAGIDRLELDMSEFECVELNPTEFVPAPAQGVLGLQIREDDAEMAELMASMNDTVVAKCISLERKILNLLDGGCQLPLGAYCTEDHHLYVAFAAKTGGESVFFDYKVTEFDGMAEKVVAELKNAFVE
;
A
#
# COMPACT_ATOMS: atom_id res chain seq x y z
N ASN A 1 5.77 1.34 -22.96
CA ASN A 1 7.03 1.17 -22.21
C ASN A 1 6.73 1.12 -20.73
N ASP A 2 7.31 0.16 -20.01
CA ASP A 2 7.14 0.00 -18.57
C ASP A 2 8.17 0.85 -17.80
N LEU A 3 7.74 1.59 -16.77
CA LEU A 3 8.59 2.50 -15.99
C LEU A 3 9.29 1.74 -14.85
N ARG A 4 10.59 1.45 -15.03
CA ARG A 4 11.43 0.77 -14.04
C ARG A 4 12.67 1.58 -13.63
N GLY A 5 13.27 1.20 -12.51
CA GLY A 5 14.45 1.84 -11.91
C GLY A 5 14.18 2.33 -10.48
N ASN A 6 15.17 2.95 -9.85
CA ASN A 6 14.98 3.65 -8.57
C ASN A 6 14.24 4.98 -8.79
N VAL A 7 13.72 5.58 -7.71
CA VAL A 7 12.93 6.82 -7.76
C VAL A 7 13.63 7.93 -8.57
N PRO A 8 14.92 8.29 -8.33
CA PRO A 8 15.58 9.34 -9.10
C PRO A 8 15.65 9.04 -10.60
N THR A 9 16.01 7.80 -10.97
CA THR A 9 16.07 7.38 -12.37
C THR A 9 14.71 7.43 -13.07
N ARG A 10 13.61 7.21 -12.34
CA ARG A 10 12.25 7.34 -12.89
C ARG A 10 11.89 8.79 -13.12
N ILE A 11 12.25 9.69 -12.21
CA ILE A 11 12.07 11.14 -12.36
C ILE A 11 12.92 11.67 -13.52
N ASP A 12 14.16 11.22 -13.67
CA ASP A 12 15.00 11.60 -14.80
C ASP A 12 14.38 11.20 -16.16
N LYS A 13 13.72 10.04 -16.21
CA LYS A 13 12.99 9.61 -17.42
C LYS A 13 11.81 10.51 -17.73
N LEU A 14 11.08 11.00 -16.72
CA LEU A 14 10.05 12.03 -16.89
C LEU A 14 10.67 13.33 -17.41
N ARG A 15 11.76 13.81 -16.79
CA ARG A 15 12.47 15.03 -17.20
C ARG A 15 12.97 14.97 -18.66
N GLN A 16 13.36 13.79 -19.13
CA GLN A 16 13.79 13.55 -20.52
C GLN A 16 12.63 13.51 -21.53
N GLY A 17 11.37 13.64 -21.08
CA GLY A 17 10.19 13.58 -21.94
C GLY A 17 9.84 12.16 -22.40
N ASN A 18 10.31 11.11 -21.71
CA ASN A 18 9.93 9.73 -22.06
C ASN A 18 8.49 9.37 -21.62
N TYR A 19 7.88 10.19 -20.76
CA TYR A 19 6.54 10.03 -20.20
C TYR A 19 5.89 11.41 -20.05
N ASP A 20 4.57 11.50 -20.20
CA ASP A 20 3.83 12.74 -19.91
C ASP A 20 3.61 12.94 -18.40
N ALA A 21 3.42 11.84 -17.67
CA ALA A 21 3.29 11.81 -16.21
C ALA A 21 3.76 10.45 -15.67
N ILE A 22 4.13 10.42 -14.39
CA ILE A 22 4.46 9.18 -13.66
C ILE A 22 3.77 9.20 -12.29
N ILE A 23 3.52 8.02 -11.72
CA ILE A 23 3.00 7.88 -10.36
C ILE A 23 4.09 7.28 -9.48
N LEU A 24 4.34 7.90 -8.34
CA LEU A 24 5.34 7.49 -7.36
C LEU A 24 4.73 7.56 -5.95
N ALA A 25 5.19 6.69 -5.06
CA ALA A 25 4.81 6.78 -3.64
C ALA A 25 5.46 8.02 -3.02
N LYS A 26 4.63 8.92 -2.46
CA LYS A 26 5.07 10.15 -1.80
C LYS A 26 6.13 9.91 -0.72
N ALA A 27 5.96 8.85 0.07
CA ALA A 27 6.94 8.47 1.11
C ALA A 27 8.36 8.24 0.56
N GLY A 28 8.50 7.79 -0.69
CA GLY A 28 9.81 7.62 -1.34
C GLY A 28 10.43 8.95 -1.79
N ILE A 29 9.60 9.92 -2.18
CA ILE A 29 10.02 11.28 -2.51
C ILE A 29 10.49 12.00 -1.25
N ASP A 30 9.63 12.02 -0.22
CA ASP A 30 9.87 12.73 1.03
C ASP A 30 11.15 12.25 1.73
N ARG A 31 11.36 10.94 1.81
CA ARG A 31 12.56 10.34 2.45
C ARG A 31 13.87 10.63 1.72
N LEU A 32 13.79 10.83 0.41
CA LEU A 32 14.96 11.14 -0.41
C LEU A 32 15.18 12.64 -0.58
N GLU A 33 14.30 13.47 0.00
CA GLU A 33 14.36 14.94 -0.07
C GLU A 33 14.51 15.44 -1.52
N LEU A 34 13.81 14.80 -2.45
CA LEU A 34 13.92 15.11 -3.87
C LEU A 34 13.21 16.42 -4.17
N ASP A 35 13.91 17.32 -4.86
CA ASP A 35 13.32 18.54 -5.39
C ASP A 35 12.39 18.21 -6.57
N MET A 36 11.11 18.48 -6.37
CA MET A 36 10.05 18.26 -7.35
C MET A 36 9.50 19.57 -7.92
N SER A 37 10.12 20.72 -7.61
CA SER A 37 9.62 22.06 -7.97
C SER A 37 9.49 22.32 -9.47
N GLU A 38 10.20 21.54 -10.30
CA GLU A 38 10.10 21.61 -11.76
C GLU A 38 8.84 20.92 -12.32
N PHE A 39 8.14 20.11 -11.52
CA PHE A 39 6.97 19.33 -11.93
C PHE A 39 5.69 19.83 -11.27
N GLU A 40 4.56 19.72 -11.98
CA GLU A 40 3.25 19.79 -11.36
C GLU A 40 2.99 18.48 -10.59
N CYS A 41 2.88 18.59 -9.27
CA CYS A 41 2.67 17.44 -8.39
C CYS A 41 1.24 17.45 -7.85
N VAL A 42 0.54 16.33 -8.01
CA VAL A 42 -0.81 16.11 -7.45
C VAL A 42 -0.72 14.97 -6.45
N GLU A 43 -1.07 15.24 -5.19
CA GLU A 43 -1.22 14.21 -4.18
C GLU A 43 -2.59 13.54 -4.33
N LEU A 44 -2.58 12.23 -4.52
CA LEU A 44 -3.81 11.46 -4.71
C LEU A 44 -4.44 11.16 -3.34
N ASN A 45 -5.73 11.46 -3.20
CA ASN A 45 -6.46 11.17 -1.96
C ASN A 45 -6.46 9.65 -1.70
N PRO A 46 -5.94 9.16 -0.56
CA PRO A 46 -5.85 7.73 -0.28
C PRO A 46 -7.20 7.04 -0.11
N THR A 47 -8.29 7.80 0.09
CA THR A 47 -9.65 7.24 0.12
C THR A 47 -10.28 7.13 -1.28
N GLU A 48 -9.64 7.66 -2.31
CA GLU A 48 -10.11 7.59 -3.72
C GLU A 48 -9.15 6.78 -4.59
N PHE A 49 -7.84 6.95 -4.38
CA PHE A 49 -6.78 6.16 -5.00
C PHE A 49 -6.08 5.34 -3.91
N VAL A 50 -6.69 4.20 -3.59
CA VAL A 50 -6.29 3.38 -2.44
C VAL A 50 -4.84 2.91 -2.60
N PRO A 51 -3.93 3.25 -1.66
CA PRO A 51 -2.54 2.83 -1.71
C PRO A 51 -2.35 1.32 -1.70
N ALA A 52 -1.18 0.87 -2.18
CA ALA A 52 -0.75 -0.51 -1.97
C ALA A 52 -0.67 -0.83 -0.46
N PRO A 53 -0.96 -2.08 -0.05
CA PRO A 53 -0.86 -2.50 1.35
C PRO A 53 0.49 -2.10 1.97
N ALA A 54 0.45 -1.46 3.14
CA ALA A 54 1.59 -0.96 3.90
C ALA A 54 2.46 0.08 3.17
N GLN A 55 1.93 0.77 2.15
CA GLN A 55 2.69 1.80 1.45
C GLN A 55 3.18 2.88 2.41
N GLY A 56 4.49 3.10 2.42
CA GLY A 56 5.12 4.10 3.28
C GLY A 56 5.56 3.56 4.64
N VAL A 57 5.23 2.33 5.04
CA VAL A 57 5.76 1.74 6.28
C VAL A 57 7.14 1.11 6.05
N LEU A 58 8.02 1.20 7.06
CA LEU A 58 9.28 0.46 7.10
C LEU A 58 9.10 -0.78 7.97
N GLY A 59 9.36 -1.96 7.41
CA GLY A 59 9.43 -3.20 8.16
C GLY A 59 10.86 -3.50 8.56
N LEU A 60 11.10 -3.75 9.85
CA LEU A 60 12.39 -4.19 10.37
C LEU A 60 12.33 -5.71 10.59
N GLN A 61 13.24 -6.45 9.96
CA GLN A 61 13.29 -7.90 10.05
C GLN A 61 14.48 -8.33 10.89
N ILE A 62 14.22 -9.21 11.86
CA ILE A 62 15.22 -9.82 12.74
C ILE A 62 15.10 -11.34 12.68
N ARG A 63 16.07 -12.06 13.27
CA ARG A 63 15.93 -13.51 13.48
C ARG A 63 14.92 -13.77 14.59
N GLU A 64 14.17 -14.86 14.47
CA GLU A 64 13.11 -15.23 15.42
C GLU A 64 13.66 -15.58 16.82
N ASP A 65 14.88 -16.09 16.90
CA ASP A 65 15.55 -16.50 18.14
C ASP A 65 16.39 -15.39 18.79
N ASP A 66 16.40 -14.18 18.24
CA ASP A 66 17.19 -13.04 18.72
C ASP A 66 16.37 -12.15 19.67
N ALA A 67 16.27 -12.59 20.94
CA ALA A 67 15.47 -11.91 21.96
C ALA A 67 15.97 -10.47 22.26
N GLU A 68 17.28 -10.23 22.18
CA GLU A 68 17.87 -8.91 22.38
C GLU A 68 17.42 -7.94 21.28
N MET A 69 17.48 -8.38 20.01
CA MET A 69 16.96 -7.59 18.91
C MET A 69 15.45 -7.40 18.98
N ALA A 70 14.70 -8.41 19.43
CA ALA A 70 13.24 -8.29 19.58
C ALA A 70 12.86 -7.20 20.58
N GLU A 71 13.53 -7.13 21.73
CA GLU A 71 13.30 -6.09 22.73
C GLU A 71 13.63 -4.69 22.19
N LEU A 72 14.76 -4.55 21.47
CA LEU A 72 15.14 -3.28 20.86
C LEU A 72 14.13 -2.82 19.80
N MET A 73 13.71 -3.72 18.90
CA MET A 73 12.73 -3.39 17.85
C MET A 73 11.36 -3.06 18.41
N ALA A 74 10.94 -3.71 19.51
CA ALA A 74 9.68 -3.40 20.17
C ALA A 74 9.58 -1.93 20.61
N SER A 75 10.70 -1.32 21.02
CA SER A 75 10.74 0.11 21.41
C SER A 75 10.52 1.09 20.24
N MET A 76 10.81 0.65 19.01
CA MET A 76 10.65 1.45 17.78
C MET A 76 9.31 1.20 17.08
N ASN A 77 8.58 0.16 17.49
CA ASN A 77 7.38 -0.27 16.81
C ASN A 77 6.17 0.58 17.20
N ASP A 78 5.58 1.25 16.22
CA ASP A 78 4.26 1.86 16.37
C ASP A 78 3.18 0.77 16.32
N THR A 79 2.52 0.53 17.44
CA THR A 79 1.52 -0.55 17.57
C THR A 79 0.23 -0.25 16.82
N VAL A 80 -0.14 1.03 16.65
CA VAL A 80 -1.33 1.44 15.91
C VAL A 80 -1.11 1.18 14.42
N VAL A 81 0.02 1.64 13.89
CA VAL A 81 0.42 1.39 12.50
C VAL A 81 0.55 -0.11 12.25
N ALA A 82 1.26 -0.84 13.13
CA ALA A 82 1.44 -2.29 13.01
C ALA A 82 0.10 -3.04 12.92
N LYS A 83 -0.90 -2.63 13.70
CA LYS A 83 -2.25 -3.21 13.65
C LYS A 83 -2.95 -2.93 12.32
N CYS A 84 -2.87 -1.70 11.82
CA CYS A 84 -3.46 -1.29 10.55
C CYS A 84 -2.84 -2.05 9.37
N ILE A 85 -1.51 -2.05 9.26
CA ILE A 85 -0.82 -2.75 8.17
C ILE A 85 -0.92 -4.28 8.27
N SER A 86 -1.15 -4.83 9.47
CA SER A 86 -1.41 -6.27 9.62
C SER A 86 -2.72 -6.66 8.94
N LEU A 87 -3.77 -5.84 9.06
CA LEU A 87 -5.04 -6.03 8.36
C LEU A 87 -4.84 -5.94 6.84
N GLU A 88 -4.19 -4.88 6.36
CA GLU A 88 -3.92 -4.66 4.93
C GLU A 88 -3.12 -5.83 4.30
N ARG A 89 -2.06 -6.27 4.99
CA ARG A 89 -1.22 -7.39 4.53
C ARG A 89 -1.96 -8.72 4.58
N LYS A 90 -2.84 -8.92 5.57
CA LYS A 90 -3.65 -10.14 5.65
C LYS A 90 -4.62 -10.25 4.47
N ILE A 91 -5.23 -9.14 4.03
CA ILE A 91 -6.06 -9.08 2.82
C ILE A 91 -5.25 -9.47 1.59
N LEU A 92 -4.06 -8.89 1.41
CA LEU A 92 -3.15 -9.24 0.31
C LEU A 92 -2.82 -10.73 0.28
N ASN A 93 -2.46 -11.30 1.44
CA ASN A 93 -2.09 -12.71 1.56
C ASN A 93 -3.27 -13.65 1.27
N LEU A 94 -4.48 -13.32 1.72
CA LEU A 94 -5.69 -14.13 1.49
C LEU A 94 -6.19 -14.11 0.04
N LEU A 95 -5.75 -13.13 -0.75
CA LEU A 95 -5.99 -13.08 -2.20
C LEU A 95 -4.90 -13.82 -3.00
N ASP A 96 -3.99 -14.53 -2.31
CA ASP A 96 -2.80 -15.16 -2.91
C ASP A 96 -1.99 -14.16 -3.78
N GLY A 97 -2.03 -12.89 -3.40
CA GLY A 97 -1.50 -11.78 -4.18
C GLY A 97 -0.02 -11.52 -3.94
N GLY A 98 0.72 -11.23 -5.01
CA GLY A 98 2.02 -10.56 -4.95
C GLY A 98 1.91 -9.09 -5.35
N CYS A 99 3.04 -8.39 -5.51
CA CYS A 99 3.09 -6.97 -5.89
C CYS A 99 2.46 -6.62 -7.26
N GLN A 100 2.03 -7.61 -8.03
CA GLN A 100 1.35 -7.43 -9.33
C GLN A 100 -0.16 -7.55 -9.22
N LEU A 101 -0.70 -7.92 -8.05
CA LEU A 101 -2.13 -7.94 -7.81
C LEU A 101 -2.67 -6.50 -7.84
N PRO A 102 -3.69 -6.19 -8.65
CA PRO A 102 -4.36 -4.87 -8.64
C PRO A 102 -5.18 -4.66 -7.36
N LEU A 103 -4.48 -4.49 -6.24
CA LEU A 103 -5.06 -4.32 -4.90
C LEU A 103 -4.50 -3.06 -4.25
N GLY A 104 -5.40 -2.20 -3.80
CA GLY A 104 -5.15 -1.21 -2.77
C GLY A 104 -5.85 -1.61 -1.47
N ALA A 105 -5.16 -1.45 -0.34
CA ALA A 105 -5.75 -1.61 0.99
C ALA A 105 -5.11 -0.60 1.94
N TYR A 106 -5.92 0.23 2.57
CA TYR A 106 -5.48 1.28 3.47
C TYR A 106 -6.38 1.36 4.70
N CYS A 107 -5.82 1.03 5.87
CA CYS A 107 -6.47 1.14 7.15
C CYS A 107 -5.94 2.36 7.89
N THR A 108 -6.85 3.27 8.24
CA THR A 108 -6.54 4.49 8.97
C THR A 108 -6.43 4.22 10.48
N GLU A 109 -5.82 5.17 11.21
CA GLU A 109 -5.69 5.09 12.67
C GLU A 109 -7.04 5.16 13.40
N ASP A 110 -8.06 5.78 12.81
CA ASP A 110 -9.45 5.79 13.29
C ASP A 110 -10.24 4.52 12.90
N HIS A 111 -9.52 3.50 12.42
CA HIS A 111 -10.06 2.17 12.11
C HIS A 111 -11.07 2.19 10.96
N HIS A 112 -10.79 2.98 9.91
CA HIS A 112 -11.50 2.92 8.64
C HIS A 112 -10.62 2.22 7.61
N LEU A 113 -11.13 1.15 7.01
CA LEU A 113 -10.43 0.39 5.97
C LEU A 113 -11.03 0.75 4.61
N TYR A 114 -10.19 1.18 3.68
CA TYR A 114 -10.51 1.39 2.27
C TYR A 114 -9.84 0.30 1.43
N VAL A 115 -10.58 -0.28 0.48
CA VAL A 115 -10.10 -1.38 -0.36
C VAL A 115 -10.54 -1.14 -1.79
N ALA A 116 -9.57 -1.17 -2.71
CA ALA A 116 -9.83 -1.18 -4.15
C ALA A 116 -9.23 -2.43 -4.76
N PHE A 117 -9.98 -3.13 -5.61
CA PHE A 117 -9.52 -4.39 -6.20
C PHE A 117 -10.03 -4.55 -7.63
N ALA A 118 -9.18 -5.07 -8.52
CA ALA A 118 -9.59 -5.53 -9.84
C ALA A 118 -9.07 -6.94 -10.10
N ALA A 119 -9.90 -7.80 -10.72
CA ALA A 119 -9.54 -9.19 -11.02
C ALA A 119 -8.34 -9.33 -11.97
N LYS A 120 -8.04 -8.30 -12.76
CA LYS A 120 -6.88 -8.23 -13.65
C LYS A 120 -6.46 -6.78 -13.91
N THR A 121 -5.20 -6.58 -14.27
CA THR A 121 -4.70 -5.26 -14.69
C THR A 121 -5.49 -4.74 -15.89
N GLY A 122 -5.93 -3.48 -15.80
CA GLY A 122 -6.79 -2.84 -16.80
C GLY A 122 -8.24 -3.30 -16.79
N GLY A 123 -8.64 -4.15 -15.83
CA GLY A 123 -10.04 -4.48 -15.58
C GLY A 123 -10.75 -3.40 -14.76
N GLU A 124 -12.07 -3.52 -14.68
CA GLU A 124 -12.88 -2.70 -13.79
C GLU A 124 -12.52 -3.00 -12.32
N SER A 125 -12.41 -1.94 -11.53
CA SER A 125 -12.14 -2.05 -10.11
C SER A 125 -13.41 -1.89 -9.30
N VAL A 126 -13.54 -2.69 -8.25
CA VAL A 126 -14.52 -2.47 -7.20
C VAL A 126 -13.87 -1.72 -6.04
N PHE A 127 -14.66 -0.90 -5.36
CA PHE A 127 -14.24 -0.11 -4.22
C PHE A 127 -15.17 -0.39 -3.04
N PHE A 128 -14.58 -0.63 -1.88
CA PHE A 128 -15.28 -0.84 -0.62
C PHE A 128 -14.62 -0.07 0.51
N ASP A 129 -15.42 0.36 1.47
CA ASP A 129 -14.93 0.96 2.70
C ASP A 129 -15.66 0.36 3.91
N TYR A 130 -14.95 0.28 5.04
CA TYR A 130 -15.43 -0.39 6.23
C TYR A 130 -15.00 0.36 7.49
N LYS A 131 -15.94 0.55 8.41
CA LYS A 131 -15.60 0.84 9.80
C LYS A 131 -15.18 -0.45 10.51
N VAL A 132 -13.94 -0.53 10.97
CA VAL A 132 -13.34 -1.68 11.63
C VAL A 132 -13.58 -1.58 13.14
N THR A 133 -14.59 -2.29 13.63
CA THR A 133 -14.85 -2.41 15.08
C THR A 133 -14.11 -3.60 15.71
N GLU A 134 -13.84 -4.63 14.91
CA GLU A 134 -13.11 -5.83 15.29
C GLU A 134 -12.14 -6.19 14.15
N PHE A 135 -10.87 -6.43 14.49
CA PHE A 135 -9.83 -6.74 13.50
C PHE A 135 -9.78 -8.24 13.15
N ASP A 136 -10.18 -9.08 14.10
CA ASP A 136 -10.23 -10.53 13.90
C ASP A 136 -11.33 -10.88 12.90
N GLY A 137 -11.01 -11.71 11.90
CA GLY A 137 -11.93 -12.08 10.83
C GLY A 137 -12.23 -10.99 9.80
N MET A 138 -11.77 -9.74 10.00
CA MET A 138 -12.07 -8.63 9.11
C MET A 138 -11.48 -8.83 7.71
N ALA A 139 -10.24 -9.32 7.62
CA ALA A 139 -9.60 -9.59 6.33
C ALA A 139 -10.35 -10.67 5.53
N GLU A 140 -10.80 -11.73 6.20
CA GLU A 140 -11.58 -12.82 5.61
C GLU A 140 -12.92 -12.32 5.08
N LYS A 141 -13.62 -11.48 5.86
CA LYS A 141 -14.86 -10.83 5.43
C LYS A 141 -14.64 -10.02 4.15
N VAL A 142 -13.64 -9.14 4.16
CA VAL A 142 -13.29 -8.29 3.00
C VAL A 142 -13.00 -9.14 1.78
N VAL A 143 -12.15 -10.17 1.90
CA VAL A 143 -11.79 -11.02 0.76
C VAL A 143 -12.97 -11.82 0.24
N ALA A 144 -13.89 -12.27 1.10
CA ALA A 144 -15.11 -12.92 0.65
C ALA A 144 -16.00 -11.96 -0.17
N GLU A 145 -16.18 -10.72 0.28
CA GLU A 145 -16.94 -9.68 -0.45
C GLU A 145 -16.27 -9.32 -1.78
N LEU A 146 -14.94 -9.14 -1.78
CA LEU A 146 -14.18 -8.91 -3.01
C LEU A 146 -14.35 -10.04 -4.03
N LYS A 147 -14.23 -11.30 -3.60
CA LYS A 147 -14.39 -12.46 -4.50
C LYS A 147 -15.82 -12.52 -5.06
N ASN A 148 -16.83 -12.30 -4.23
CA ASN A 148 -18.23 -12.32 -4.66
C ASN A 148 -18.54 -11.23 -5.71
N ALA A 149 -17.85 -10.09 -5.66
CA ALA A 149 -18.06 -9.00 -6.62
C ALA A 149 -17.61 -9.33 -8.06
N PHE A 150 -16.87 -10.43 -8.27
CA PHE A 150 -16.42 -10.90 -9.59
C PHE A 150 -16.96 -12.30 -9.95
N VAL A 151 -17.87 -12.85 -9.16
CA VAL A 151 -18.59 -14.09 -9.50
C VAL A 151 -19.92 -13.71 -10.14
N GLU A 152 -19.88 -13.46 -11.46
CA GLU A 152 -21.04 -13.53 -12.36
C GLU A 152 -20.84 -14.66 -13.38
#